data_AF-A0A7C4SZ26-F1
#
_entry.id   AF-A0A7C4SZ26-F1
#
_cell.length_a   1.000
_cell.length_b   1.000
_cell.length_c   1.000
_cell.angle_alpha   90.00
_cell.angle_beta   90.00
_cell.angle_gamma   90.00
#
_symmetry.space_group_name_H-M   'P 1'
#
loop_
_entity.id
_entity.type
_entity.pdbx_description
1 polymer ?
#
loop_
_entity_poly.entity_id
_entity_poly.type
_entity_poly.pdbx_seq_one_letter_code
_entity_poly.pdbx_strand_id
1 'polypeptide(L)'
;GLIAMAGAWAAVWLSGKVPPIKNVLNSAAYAVILATVLGVFLSFTPARKLESRGSNTVGFALLYLVLASIGAKTHLGLIRSVPVLMGVGATMLIIHGICLLIAARLFRAPMALVAAASQANVGGPASAPIVAGIYHPELAPVGLLLAVAGNILGTFLGIMVSQVCRWMG
;
A
#
# COMPACT_ATOMS: atom_id res chain seq x y z
N GLY A 1 6.64 -17.87 -8.08
CA GLY A 1 6.13 -18.73 -7.00
C GLY A 1 7.24 -19.15 -6.05
N LEU A 2 7.73 -20.39 -6.16
CA LEU A 2 8.69 -20.99 -5.22
C LEU A 2 10.04 -20.24 -5.10
N ILE A 3 10.60 -19.75 -6.21
CA ILE A 3 11.88 -19.01 -6.21
C ILE A 3 11.75 -17.68 -5.45
N ALA A 4 10.62 -16.98 -5.59
CA ALA A 4 10.36 -15.74 -4.87
C ALA A 4 10.16 -15.98 -3.37
N MET A 5 9.45 -17.06 -3.00
CA MET A 5 9.29 -17.48 -1.61
C MET A 5 10.63 -17.90 -0.99
N ALA A 6 11.46 -18.65 -1.72
CA ALA A 6 12.79 -19.04 -1.27
C ALA A 6 13.70 -17.82 -1.05
N GLY A 7 13.65 -16.84 -1.95
CA GLY A 7 14.38 -15.57 -1.80
C GLY A 7 13.90 -14.74 -0.59
N ALA A 8 12.58 -14.63 -0.39
CA ALA A 8 12.01 -13.95 0.78
C ALA A 8 12.34 -14.67 2.09
N TRP A 9 12.31 -16.01 2.10
CA TRP A 9 12.68 -16.81 3.25
C TRP A 9 14.17 -16.69 3.59
N ALA A 10 15.04 -16.71 2.58
CA ALA A 10 16.46 -16.46 2.75
C ALA A 10 16.74 -15.05 3.31
N ALA A 11 16.01 -14.04 2.85
CA ALA A 11 16.09 -12.68 3.36
C ALA A 11 15.75 -12.58 4.86
N VAL A 12 14.66 -13.23 5.28
CA VAL A 12 14.23 -13.28 6.69
C VAL A 12 15.20 -14.09 7.55
N TRP A 13 15.71 -15.20 7.04
CA TRP A 13 16.69 -16.01 7.77
C TRP A 13 18.02 -15.25 7.97
N LEU A 14 18.47 -14.52 6.94
CA LEU A 14 19.65 -13.67 7.02
C LEU A 14 19.44 -12.47 7.96
N SER A 15 18.24 -11.87 7.98
CA SER A 15 17.96 -10.72 8.86
C SER A 15 17.99 -11.08 10.34
N GLY A 16 17.69 -12.33 10.71
CA GLY A 16 17.81 -12.84 12.08
C GLY A 16 19.25 -12.95 12.59
N LYS A 17 20.25 -12.93 11.70
CA LYS A 17 21.68 -13.02 12.05
C LYS A 17 22.40 -11.67 12.08
N VAL A 18 21.76 -10.60 11.61
CA VAL A 18 22.35 -9.26 11.59
C VAL A 18 22.14 -8.61 12.97
N PRO A 19 23.20 -8.08 13.62
CA PRO A 19 23.08 -7.45 14.93
C PRO A 19 22.14 -6.23 14.84
N PRO A 20 21.11 -6.13 15.71
CA PRO A 20 20.15 -5.04 15.67
C PRO A 20 20.83 -3.73 16.10
N ILE A 21 20.64 -2.66 15.31
CA ILE A 21 21.07 -1.32 15.69
C ILE A 21 19.97 -0.70 16.55
N LYS A 22 20.26 -0.51 17.84
CA LYS A 22 19.30 0.03 18.81
C LYS A 22 18.69 1.34 18.28
N ASN A 23 17.35 1.42 18.37
CA ASN A 23 16.51 2.57 18.00
C ASN A 23 16.45 2.95 16.51
N VAL A 24 17.08 2.20 15.59
CA VAL A 24 17.05 2.54 14.15
C VAL A 24 16.64 1.36 13.29
N LEU A 25 17.19 0.16 13.51
CA LEU A 25 16.92 -1.01 12.67
C LEU A 25 16.68 -2.26 13.52
N ASN A 26 15.44 -2.76 13.47
CA ASN A 26 15.07 -4.04 14.06
C ASN A 26 15.13 -5.17 13.01
N SER A 27 15.00 -6.43 13.45
CA SER A 27 15.06 -7.61 12.57
C SER A 27 14.00 -7.62 11.46
N ALA A 28 12.83 -6.99 11.69
CA ALA A 28 11.79 -6.86 10.68
C ALA A 28 12.17 -5.82 9.60
N ALA A 29 12.76 -4.69 10.00
CA ALA A 29 13.28 -3.69 9.08
C ALA A 29 14.40 -4.27 8.21
N TYR A 30 15.32 -5.04 8.79
CA TYR A 30 16.33 -5.78 8.04
C TYR A 30 15.71 -6.79 7.07
N ALA A 31 14.67 -7.52 7.48
CA ALA A 31 13.99 -8.48 6.60
C ALA A 31 13.40 -7.78 5.37
N VAL A 32 12.74 -6.63 5.57
CA VAL A 32 12.17 -5.83 4.47
C VAL A 32 13.28 -5.33 3.54
N ILE A 33 14.33 -4.71 4.08
CA ILE A 33 15.44 -4.17 3.29
C ILE A 33 16.12 -5.28 2.47
N LEU A 34 16.48 -6.39 3.10
CA LEU A 34 17.14 -7.51 2.40
C LEU A 34 16.24 -8.11 1.32
N ALA A 35 14.94 -8.28 1.62
CA ALA A 35 13.98 -8.80 0.65
C ALA A 35 13.83 -7.85 -0.54
N THR A 36 13.78 -6.54 -0.31
CA THR A 36 13.72 -5.52 -1.39
C THR A 36 14.99 -5.53 -2.22
N VAL A 37 16.16 -5.54 -1.59
CA VAL A 37 17.46 -5.55 -2.29
C VAL A 37 17.60 -6.81 -3.14
N LEU A 38 17.33 -8.00 -2.57
CA LEU A 38 17.37 -9.26 -3.31
C LEU A 38 16.34 -9.28 -4.44
N GLY A 39 15.13 -8.77 -4.21
CA GLY A 39 14.09 -8.65 -5.23
C GLY A 39 14.50 -7.75 -6.39
N VAL A 40 15.11 -6.59 -6.12
CA VAL A 40 15.63 -5.68 -7.14
C VAL A 40 16.76 -6.34 -7.93
N PHE A 41 17.74 -6.96 -7.26
CA PHE A 41 18.82 -7.68 -7.93
C PHE A 41 18.30 -8.78 -8.84
N LEU A 42 17.37 -9.62 -8.34
CA LEU A 42 16.73 -10.67 -9.14
C LEU A 42 15.94 -10.11 -10.32
N SER A 43 15.41 -8.89 -10.23
CA SER A 43 14.64 -8.24 -11.31
C SER A 43 15.51 -7.87 -12.53
N PHE A 44 16.82 -7.72 -12.35
CA PHE A 44 17.79 -7.55 -13.45
C PHE A 44 18.23 -8.89 -14.07
N THR A 45 17.87 -10.02 -13.48
CA THR A 45 18.22 -11.36 -13.98
C THR A 45 17.07 -11.99 -14.78
N PRO A 46 17.29 -13.13 -15.48
CA PRO A 46 16.22 -13.86 -16.18
C PRO A 46 15.07 -14.29 -15.26
N ALA A 47 15.26 -14.26 -13.93
CA ALA A 47 14.23 -14.51 -12.94
C ALA A 47 13.02 -13.56 -13.08
N ARG A 48 13.16 -12.39 -13.73
CA ARG A 48 12.01 -11.53 -14.10
C ARG A 48 10.95 -12.25 -14.94
N LYS A 49 11.33 -13.24 -15.76
CA LYS A 49 10.38 -14.05 -16.56
C LYS A 49 9.44 -14.92 -15.71
N LEU A 50 9.68 -15.06 -14.40
CA LEU A 50 8.72 -15.70 -13.49
C LEU A 50 7.48 -14.83 -13.25
N GLU A 51 7.56 -13.52 -13.47
CA GLU A 51 6.40 -12.62 -13.35
C GLU A 51 5.29 -13.02 -14.34
N SER A 52 5.66 -13.34 -15.59
CA SER A 52 4.71 -13.80 -16.63
C SER A 52 4.16 -15.21 -16.40
N ARG A 53 4.74 -15.98 -15.46
CA ARG A 53 4.27 -17.32 -15.05
C ARG A 53 3.39 -17.29 -13.78
N GLY A 54 2.79 -16.15 -13.45
CA GLY A 54 1.82 -16.04 -12.35
C GLY A 54 2.44 -15.83 -10.96
N SER A 55 3.67 -15.32 -10.87
CA SER A 55 4.26 -15.01 -9.56
C SER A 55 3.49 -13.94 -8.78
N ASN A 56 2.78 -13.04 -9.48
CA ASN A 56 1.91 -12.04 -8.85
C ASN A 56 0.72 -12.69 -8.11
N THR A 57 0.22 -13.83 -8.57
CA THR A 57 -0.92 -14.53 -7.93
C THR A 57 -0.58 -14.97 -6.50
N VAL A 58 0.65 -15.44 -6.26
CA VAL A 58 1.10 -15.84 -4.91
C VAL A 58 1.30 -14.62 -4.01
N GLY A 59 1.84 -13.52 -4.56
CA GLY A 59 1.98 -12.26 -3.82
C GLY A 59 0.62 -11.72 -3.36
N PHE A 60 -0.37 -11.69 -4.26
CA PHE A 60 -1.74 -11.28 -3.91
C PHE A 60 -2.41 -12.23 -2.90
N ALA A 61 -2.19 -13.54 -3.01
CA ALA A 61 -2.72 -14.48 -2.01
C ALA A 61 -2.17 -14.20 -0.60
N LEU A 62 -0.86 -13.94 -0.48
CA LEU A 62 -0.24 -13.56 0.80
C LEU A 62 -0.74 -12.20 1.31
N LEU A 63 -0.90 -11.21 0.42
CA LEU A 63 -1.48 -9.90 0.77
C LEU A 63 -2.90 -10.04 1.30
N TYR A 64 -3.74 -10.86 0.66
CA TYR A 64 -5.09 -11.12 1.13
C TYR A 64 -5.11 -11.87 2.46
N LEU A 65 -4.17 -12.78 2.70
CA LEU A 65 -4.03 -13.45 3.99
C LEU A 65 -3.66 -12.46 5.10
N VAL A 66 -2.77 -11.50 4.84
CA VAL A 66 -2.45 -10.42 5.77
C VAL A 66 -3.68 -9.55 6.03
N LEU A 67 -4.40 -9.16 4.98
CA LEU A 67 -5.62 -8.35 5.10
C LEU A 67 -6.70 -9.07 5.92
N ALA A 68 -6.88 -10.37 5.68
CA ALA A 68 -7.77 -11.22 6.46
C ALA A 68 -7.35 -11.31 7.93
N SER A 69 -6.05 -11.41 8.22
CA SER A 69 -5.51 -11.41 9.59
C SER A 69 -5.75 -10.08 10.30
N ILE A 70 -5.57 -8.95 9.61
CA ILE A 70 -5.87 -7.62 10.15
C ILE A 70 -7.37 -7.53 10.48
N GLY A 71 -8.24 -7.97 9.55
CA GLY A 71 -9.68 -8.03 9.77
C GLY A 71 -10.08 -8.91 10.95
N ALA A 72 -9.47 -10.09 11.10
CA ALA A 72 -9.74 -11.02 12.20
C ALA A 72 -9.33 -10.48 13.58
N LYS A 73 -8.36 -9.55 13.65
CA LYS A 73 -7.96 -8.87 14.90
C LYS A 73 -8.94 -7.76 15.32
N THR A 74 -9.93 -7.44 14.49
CA THR A 74 -10.90 -6.40 14.82
C THR A 74 -11.84 -6.88 15.92
N HIS A 75 -11.85 -6.18 17.06
CA HIS A 75 -12.71 -6.54 18.19
C HIS A 75 -14.19 -6.29 17.87
N LEU A 76 -14.95 -7.35 17.63
CA LEU A 76 -16.40 -7.28 17.38
C LEU A 76 -17.21 -6.79 18.59
N GLY A 77 -16.63 -6.75 19.80
CA GLY A 77 -17.26 -6.18 21.00
C GLY A 77 -17.56 -4.67 20.89
N LEU A 78 -16.95 -3.98 19.92
CA LEU A 78 -17.21 -2.57 19.59
C LEU A 78 -18.37 -2.39 18.60
N ILE A 79 -19.21 -3.41 18.37
CA ILE A 79 -20.26 -3.44 17.34
C ILE A 79 -21.19 -2.23 17.37
N ARG A 80 -21.41 -1.63 18.55
CA ARG A 80 -22.25 -0.42 18.70
C ARG A 80 -21.62 0.84 18.09
N SER A 81 -20.29 0.89 17.98
CA SER A 81 -19.56 1.98 17.32
C SER A 81 -19.33 1.74 15.82
N VAL A 82 -19.57 0.52 15.32
CA VAL A 82 -19.41 0.17 13.90
C VAL A 82 -20.26 1.05 12.98
N PRO A 83 -21.54 1.34 13.27
CA PRO A 83 -22.34 2.24 12.43
C PRO A 83 -21.78 3.67 12.35
N VAL A 84 -21.23 4.16 13.46
CA VAL A 84 -20.62 5.50 13.53
C VAL A 84 -19.33 5.53 12.70
N LEU A 85 -18.46 4.52 12.84
CA LEU A 85 -17.24 4.38 12.05
C LEU A 85 -17.53 4.23 10.54
N MET A 86 -18.55 3.44 10.18
CA MET A 86 -19.03 3.33 8.81
C MET A 86 -19.55 4.67 8.29
N GLY A 87 -20.30 5.42 9.09
CA GLY A 87 -20.77 6.77 8.75
C GLY A 87 -19.63 7.74 8.47
N VAL A 88 -18.65 7.81 9.37
CA VAL A 88 -17.43 8.63 9.18
C VAL A 88 -16.68 8.22 7.91
N GLY A 89 -16.49 6.92 7.69
CA GLY A 89 -15.84 6.40 6.48
C GLY A 89 -16.60 6.77 5.20
N ALA A 90 -17.92 6.65 5.20
CA ALA A 90 -18.77 7.03 4.08
C ALA A 90 -18.69 8.54 3.79
N THR A 91 -18.78 9.38 4.82
CA THR A 91 -18.62 10.83 4.69
C THR A 91 -17.25 11.18 4.11
N MET A 92 -16.18 10.52 4.58
CA MET A 92 -14.83 10.74 4.08
C MET A 92 -14.70 10.36 2.60
N LEU A 93 -15.29 9.24 2.17
CA LEU A 93 -15.28 8.82 0.77
C LEU A 93 -16.09 9.75 -0.14
N ILE A 94 -17.20 10.30 0.36
CA ILE A 94 -17.99 11.30 -0.36
C ILE A 94 -17.17 12.57 -0.56
N ILE A 95 -16.55 13.09 0.50
CA ILE A 95 -15.69 14.28 0.43
C ILE A 95 -14.54 14.05 -0.54
N HIS A 96 -13.84 12.91 -0.42
CA HIS A 96 -12.77 12.50 -1.34
C HIS A 96 -13.24 12.46 -2.80
N GLY A 97 -14.39 11.85 -3.05
CA GLY A 97 -14.99 11.78 -4.40
C GLY A 97 -15.30 13.16 -4.97
N ILE A 98 -15.89 14.05 -4.18
CA ILE A 98 -16.19 15.42 -4.60
C ILE A 98 -14.90 16.19 -4.90
N CYS A 99 -13.89 16.12 -4.03
CA CYS A 99 -12.59 16.75 -4.25
C CYS A 99 -11.94 16.27 -5.55
N LEU A 100 -11.99 14.96 -5.84
CA LEU A 100 -11.47 14.39 -7.07
C LEU A 100 -12.23 14.85 -8.31
N LEU A 101 -13.57 14.93 -8.25
CA LEU A 101 -14.37 15.43 -9.38
C LEU A 101 -14.09 16.91 -9.66
N ILE A 102 -13.93 17.72 -8.61
CA ILE A 102 -13.52 19.13 -8.74
C ILE A 102 -12.13 19.22 -9.37
N ALA A 103 -11.16 18.45 -8.87
CA ALA A 103 -9.81 18.41 -9.42
C ALA A 103 -9.80 17.94 -10.88
N ALA A 104 -10.59 16.91 -11.21
CA ALA A 104 -10.72 16.41 -12.57
C ALA A 104 -11.22 17.49 -13.53
N ARG A 105 -12.20 18.30 -13.09
CA ARG A 105 -12.73 19.40 -13.89
C ARG A 105 -11.75 20.57 -14.01
N LEU A 106 -11.04 20.91 -12.93
CA LEU A 106 -10.07 22.00 -12.91
C LEU A 106 -8.86 21.71 -13.82
N PHE A 107 -8.30 20.51 -13.71
CA PHE A 107 -7.12 20.09 -14.47
C PHE A 107 -7.45 19.45 -15.83
N ARG A 108 -8.75 19.31 -16.15
CA ARG A 108 -9.23 18.60 -17.35
C ARG A 108 -8.60 17.21 -17.47
N ALA A 109 -8.48 16.52 -16.34
CA ALA A 109 -7.79 15.23 -16.26
C ALA A 109 -8.65 14.11 -16.86
N PRO A 110 -8.04 13.12 -17.54
CA PRO A 110 -8.77 11.96 -18.04
C PRO A 110 -9.28 11.10 -16.88
N MET A 111 -10.47 10.50 -17.05
CA MET A 111 -11.10 9.68 -16.00
C MET A 111 -10.25 8.50 -15.55
N ALA A 112 -9.40 7.95 -16.44
CA ALA A 112 -8.43 6.91 -16.11
C ALA A 112 -7.42 7.38 -15.02
N LEU A 113 -6.94 8.62 -15.12
CA LEU A 113 -6.03 9.20 -14.13
C LEU A 113 -6.76 9.46 -12.81
N VAL A 114 -8.02 9.91 -12.87
CA VAL A 114 -8.85 10.14 -11.67
C VAL A 114 -9.13 8.83 -10.93
N ALA A 115 -9.45 7.76 -11.66
CA ALA A 115 -9.64 6.42 -11.10
C ALA A 115 -8.34 5.88 -10.47
N ALA A 116 -7.21 6.03 -11.15
CA ALA A 116 -5.89 5.67 -10.62
C ALA A 116 -5.54 6.46 -9.36
N ALA A 117 -5.78 7.78 -9.34
CA ALA A 117 -5.54 8.64 -8.18
C ALA A 117 -6.46 8.30 -7.00
N SER A 118 -7.73 7.98 -7.25
CA SER A 118 -8.64 7.53 -6.21
C SER A 118 -8.17 6.21 -5.58
N GLN A 119 -7.79 5.23 -6.42
CA GLN A 119 -7.25 3.96 -5.93
C GLN A 119 -5.90 4.11 -5.24
N ALA A 120 -5.05 5.03 -5.67
CA ALA A 120 -3.81 5.35 -4.99
C ALA A 120 -4.04 5.82 -3.54
N ASN A 121 -5.08 6.61 -3.30
CA ASN A 121 -5.35 7.19 -1.98
C ASN A 121 -6.20 6.29 -1.08
N VAL A 122 -7.17 5.55 -1.64
CA VAL A 122 -8.10 4.71 -0.87
C VAL A 122 -7.66 3.24 -0.84
N GLY A 123 -7.20 2.71 -1.97
CA GLY A 123 -6.77 1.32 -2.12
C GLY A 123 -5.27 1.10 -1.85
N GLY A 124 -4.46 2.16 -1.95
CA GLY A 124 -3.05 2.16 -1.62
C GLY A 124 -2.15 1.48 -2.67
N PRO A 125 -0.86 1.26 -2.34
CA PRO A 125 0.14 0.81 -3.31
C PRO A 125 -0.06 -0.62 -3.82
N ALA A 126 -0.91 -1.41 -3.17
CA ALA A 126 -1.23 -2.77 -3.60
C ALA A 126 -2.25 -2.82 -4.75
N SER A 127 -3.32 -2.01 -4.70
CA SER A 127 -4.41 -2.07 -5.69
C SER A 127 -4.32 -0.98 -6.75
N ALA A 128 -3.69 0.16 -6.46
CA ALA A 128 -3.61 1.28 -7.39
C ALA A 128 -2.94 0.95 -8.73
N PRO A 129 -1.80 0.22 -8.78
CA PRO A 129 -1.16 -0.12 -10.05
C PRO A 129 -2.01 -1.10 -10.88
N ILE A 130 -2.75 -1.99 -10.20
CA ILE A 130 -3.61 -2.98 -10.84
C ILE A 130 -4.76 -2.25 -11.55
N VAL A 131 -5.48 -1.39 -10.83
CA VAL A 131 -6.63 -0.68 -11.40
C VAL A 131 -6.19 0.30 -12.48
N ALA A 132 -5.08 1.01 -12.28
CA ALA A 132 -4.53 1.91 -13.30
C ALA A 132 -4.13 1.15 -14.58
N GLY A 133 -3.49 -0.01 -14.45
CA GLY A 133 -3.07 -0.87 -15.56
C GLY A 133 -4.22 -1.44 -16.38
N ILE A 134 -5.42 -1.58 -15.80
CA ILE A 134 -6.63 -2.01 -16.52
C ILE A 134 -7.07 -0.93 -17.53
N TYR A 135 -6.93 0.36 -17.19
CA TYR A 135 -7.23 1.45 -18.13
C TYR A 135 -6.15 1.56 -19.20
N HIS A 136 -4.90 1.76 -18.78
CA HIS A 136 -3.75 1.79 -19.67
C HIS A 136 -2.54 1.19 -18.93
N PRO A 137 -1.81 0.21 -19.52
CA PRO A 137 -0.63 -0.38 -18.88
C PRO A 137 0.42 0.64 -18.43
N GLU A 138 0.53 1.75 -19.18
CA GLU A 138 1.43 2.89 -18.91
C GLU A 138 1.09 3.67 -17.64
N LEU A 139 -0.15 3.55 -17.14
CA LEU A 139 -0.60 4.21 -15.92
C LEU A 139 -0.30 3.38 -14.65
N ALA A 140 0.06 2.09 -14.76
CA ALA A 140 0.38 1.28 -13.59
C ALA A 140 1.56 1.84 -12.76
N PRO A 141 2.70 2.26 -13.36
CA PRO A 141 3.77 2.94 -12.62
C PRO A 141 3.31 4.26 -11.99
N VAL A 142 2.45 5.02 -12.70
CA VAL A 142 1.90 6.28 -12.20
C VAL A 142 1.04 6.04 -10.96
N GLY A 143 0.16 5.04 -11.00
CA GLY A 143 -0.67 4.64 -9.86
C GLY A 143 0.15 4.22 -8.65
N LEU A 144 1.26 3.49 -8.85
CA LEU A 144 2.18 3.11 -7.78
C LEU A 144 2.84 4.34 -7.14
N LEU A 145 3.38 5.25 -7.97
CA LEU A 145 4.06 6.46 -7.50
C LEU A 145 3.10 7.38 -6.75
N LEU A 146 1.88 7.56 -7.26
CA LEU A 146 0.82 8.32 -6.60
C LEU A 146 0.46 7.73 -5.24
N ALA A 147 0.39 6.39 -5.12
CA ALA A 147 0.07 5.73 -3.86
C ALA A 147 1.18 5.94 -2.82
N VAL A 148 2.44 5.83 -3.23
CA VAL A 148 3.59 6.08 -2.33
C VAL A 148 3.63 7.55 -1.91
N ALA A 149 3.47 8.48 -2.85
CA ALA A 149 3.44 9.91 -2.56
C ALA A 149 2.28 10.28 -1.62
N GLY A 150 1.08 9.73 -1.88
CA GLY A 150 -0.09 9.90 -1.04
C GLY A 150 0.13 9.40 0.39
N ASN A 151 0.76 8.24 0.56
CA ASN A 151 1.11 7.72 1.89
C ASN A 151 2.08 8.62 2.65
N ILE A 152 3.11 9.13 1.97
CA ILE A 152 4.10 10.04 2.57
C ILE A 152 3.40 11.33 3.02
N LEU A 153 2.69 12.00 2.10
CA LEU A 153 1.98 13.24 2.39
C LEU A 153 0.91 13.06 3.46
N GLY A 154 0.11 12.00 3.36
CA GLY A 154 -0.95 11.67 4.31
C GLY A 154 -0.41 11.43 5.73
N THR A 155 0.77 10.82 5.86
CA THR A 155 1.42 10.61 7.17
C THR A 155 1.79 11.95 7.81
N PHE A 156 2.49 12.82 7.07
CA PHE A 156 2.89 14.13 7.61
C PHE A 156 1.70 15.04 7.89
N LEU A 157 0.73 15.11 6.98
CA LEU A 157 -0.49 15.90 7.17
C LEU A 157 -1.32 15.37 8.34
N GLY A 158 -1.45 14.05 8.49
CA GLY A 158 -2.14 13.43 9.61
C GLY A 158 -1.49 13.77 10.95
N ILE A 159 -0.16 13.75 11.02
CA ILE A 159 0.59 14.18 12.21
C ILE A 159 0.32 15.66 12.49
N MET A 160 0.37 16.53 11.48
CA MET A 160 0.09 17.96 11.63
C MET A 160 -1.33 18.21 12.16
N VAL A 161 -2.34 17.59 11.56
CA VAL A 161 -3.74 17.69 12.01
C VAL A 161 -3.88 17.17 13.44
N SER A 162 -3.22 16.07 13.80
CA SER A 162 -3.20 15.57 15.18
C SER A 162 -2.62 16.58 16.17
N GLN A 163 -1.54 17.29 15.80
CA GLN A 163 -0.99 18.36 16.65
C GLN A 163 -1.97 19.52 16.81
N VAL A 164 -2.64 19.94 15.73
CA VAL A 164 -3.65 21.01 15.77
C VAL A 164 -4.84 20.62 16.65
N CYS A 165 -5.38 19.41 16.48
CA CYS A 165 -6.47 18.91 17.33
C CYS A 165 -6.06 18.86 18.81
N ARG A 166 -4.82 18.48 19.13
CA ARG A 166 -4.30 18.51 20.50
C ARG A 166 -4.13 19.92 21.06
N TRP A 167 -4.05 20.93 20.22
CA TRP A 167 -3.98 22.34 20.64
C TRP A 167 -5.36 22.96 20.89
N MET A 168 -6.40 22.40 20.27
CA MET A 168 -7.79 22.88 20.39
C MET A 168 -8.57 22.21 21.54
N GLY A 169 -8.03 21.13 22.13
CA GLY A 169 -8.56 20.46 23.32
C GLY A 169 -7.63 20.62 24.50
#